data_AF-A0AAD0ANA1-F1
#
_entry.id   AF-A0AAD0ANA1-F1
#
_cell.length_a   1.000
_cell.length_b   1.000
_cell.length_c   1.000
_cell.angle_alpha   90.00
_cell.angle_beta   90.00
_cell.angle_gamma   90.00
#
_symmetry.space_group_name_H-M   'P 1'
#
loop_
_entity.id
_entity.type
_entity.pdbx_description
1 polymer ?
#
loop_
_entity_poly.entity_id
_entity_poly.type
_entity_poly.pdbx_seq_one_letter_code
_entity_poly.pdbx_strand_id
1 'polypeptide(L)'
;MGILPKIDFVDYSKQETNNSKNSNGKTFLIDFQKKKLLKSNGQLIKTDDERAVRMWIEKVLLTEKYKWNIYKYNGPNQYGMKYKAMLLSQRFPTPVLYSEFERELTETMKKNKQIIEIRNIDIKLEKHTLKTKFEVVLKNFKTFEWEGYL
;
A
#
# COMPACT_ATOMS: atom_id res chain seq x y z
N MET A 1 0.57 58.02 7.61
CA MET A 1 -0.43 56.98 7.91
C MET A 1 0.05 55.68 7.27
N GLY A 2 0.39 54.66 8.07
CA GLY A 2 0.75 53.35 7.53
C GLY A 2 -0.52 52.57 7.23
N ILE A 3 -0.71 52.19 5.97
CA ILE A 3 -1.81 51.31 5.55
C ILE A 3 -1.38 49.89 5.88
N LEU A 4 -2.10 49.23 6.79
CA LEU A 4 -1.89 47.82 7.11
C LEU A 4 -2.48 46.94 5.99
N PRO A 5 -1.83 45.81 5.65
CA PRO A 5 -2.35 44.86 4.67
C PRO A 5 -3.60 44.17 5.20
N LYS A 6 -4.53 43.88 4.28
CA LYS A 6 -5.77 43.16 4.58
C LYS A 6 -5.46 41.69 4.79
N ILE A 7 -5.85 41.14 5.94
CA ILE A 7 -5.67 39.73 6.29
C ILE A 7 -7.04 39.07 6.12
N ASP A 8 -7.13 38.12 5.19
CA ASP A 8 -8.34 37.32 5.01
C ASP A 8 -8.25 36.08 5.91
N PHE A 9 -9.17 35.98 6.87
CA PHE A 9 -9.24 34.84 7.77
C PHE A 9 -9.99 33.71 7.09
N VAL A 10 -9.28 32.62 6.78
CA VAL A 10 -9.88 31.38 6.30
C VAL A 10 -10.40 30.61 7.51
N ASP A 11 -11.72 30.45 7.60
CA ASP A 11 -12.39 29.67 8.64
C ASP A 11 -12.35 28.17 8.30
N TYR A 12 -11.39 27.46 8.90
CA TYR A 12 -11.22 26.02 8.69
C TYR A 12 -12.29 25.16 9.41
N SER A 13 -13.18 25.75 10.20
CA SER A 13 -14.23 25.00 10.92
C SER A 13 -15.33 24.44 10.00
N LYS A 14 -15.42 24.94 8.77
CA LYS A 14 -16.41 24.53 7.74
C LYS A 14 -15.84 23.55 6.71
N GLN A 15 -14.89 22.70 7.10
CA GLN A 15 -14.59 21.54 6.27
C GLN A 15 -15.76 20.57 6.40
N GLU A 16 -16.61 20.51 5.37
CA GLU A 16 -17.54 19.41 5.18
C GLU A 16 -16.72 18.11 5.25
N THR A 17 -16.85 17.37 6.36
CA THR A 17 -16.47 15.97 6.42
C THR A 17 -17.36 15.22 5.46
N ASN A 18 -16.98 15.23 4.19
CA ASN A 18 -17.44 14.29 3.20
C ASN A 18 -17.10 12.91 3.77
N ASN A 19 -18.09 12.29 4.40
CA ASN A 19 -18.05 10.93 4.92
C ASN A 19 -18.08 9.97 3.71
N SER A 20 -17.17 10.16 2.77
CA SER A 20 -16.90 9.19 1.71
C SER A 20 -16.52 7.91 2.45
N LYS A 21 -17.22 6.82 2.15
CA LYS A 21 -16.95 5.51 2.78
C LYS A 21 -15.44 5.26 2.76
N ASN A 22 -14.79 5.32 3.93
CA ASN A 22 -13.38 4.96 4.14
C ASN A 22 -13.20 3.44 4.04
N SER A 23 -13.76 2.82 3.00
CA SER A 23 -13.73 1.38 2.75
C SER A 23 -13.15 1.15 1.37
N ASN A 24 -12.21 0.22 1.25
CA ASN A 24 -11.69 -0.24 -0.05
C ASN A 24 -12.70 -1.13 -0.80
N GLY A 25 -13.94 -1.22 -0.33
CA GLY A 25 -14.94 -2.16 -0.84
C GLY A 25 -14.69 -3.58 -0.34
N LYS A 26 -15.55 -4.50 -0.80
CA LYS A 26 -15.46 -5.93 -0.46
C LYS A 26 -14.47 -6.62 -1.38
N THR A 27 -13.60 -7.45 -0.83
CA THR A 27 -12.71 -8.34 -1.59
C THR A 27 -12.92 -9.80 -1.19
N PHE A 28 -12.45 -10.71 -2.05
CA PHE A 28 -12.44 -12.13 -1.75
C PHE A 28 -11.11 -12.50 -1.11
N LEU A 29 -11.17 -13.39 -0.12
CA LEU A 29 -9.96 -13.92 0.50
C LEU A 29 -9.25 -14.90 -0.46
N ILE A 30 -7.94 -14.71 -0.60
CA ILE A 30 -7.05 -15.54 -1.41
C ILE A 30 -5.96 -16.07 -0.47
N ASP A 31 -5.72 -17.37 -0.55
CA ASP A 31 -4.48 -17.98 -0.06
C ASP A 31 -3.43 -17.84 -1.18
N PHE A 32 -2.52 -16.88 -1.05
CA PHE A 32 -1.48 -16.62 -2.06
C PHE A 32 -0.44 -17.73 -2.13
N GLN A 33 -0.19 -18.43 -1.03
CA GLN A 33 0.74 -19.57 -0.99
C GLN A 33 0.17 -20.74 -1.81
N LYS A 34 -1.11 -21.08 -1.58
CA LYS A 34 -1.81 -22.14 -2.31
C LYS A 34 -2.39 -21.70 -3.65
N LYS A 35 -2.29 -20.41 -3.98
CA LYS A 35 -2.87 -19.76 -5.18
C LYS A 35 -4.35 -20.07 -5.36
N LYS A 36 -5.13 -20.08 -4.27
CA LYS A 36 -6.56 -20.45 -4.27
C LYS A 36 -7.41 -19.41 -3.55
N LEU A 37 -8.60 -19.15 -4.10
CA LEU A 37 -9.63 -18.40 -3.39
C LEU A 37 -10.18 -19.23 -2.24
N LEU A 38 -10.30 -18.63 -1.06
CA LEU A 38 -10.87 -19.29 0.10
C LEU A 38 -12.39 -19.39 -0.03
N LYS A 39 -12.91 -20.57 0.34
CA LYS A 39 -14.34 -20.89 0.29
C LYS A 39 -14.83 -21.38 1.63
N SER A 40 -16.07 -21.04 1.96
CA SER A 40 -16.83 -21.65 3.05
C SER A 40 -18.13 -22.16 2.46
N ASN A 41 -18.45 -23.44 2.66
CA ASN A 41 -19.64 -24.10 2.12
C ASN A 41 -19.81 -23.91 0.60
N GLY A 42 -18.71 -24.03 -0.16
CA GLY A 42 -18.70 -23.85 -1.61
C GLY A 42 -18.75 -22.40 -2.10
N GLN A 43 -19.07 -21.44 -1.24
CA GLN A 43 -19.14 -20.01 -1.57
C GLN A 43 -17.83 -19.28 -1.25
N LEU A 44 -17.49 -18.28 -2.05
CA LEU A 44 -16.29 -17.47 -1.83
C LEU A 44 -16.44 -16.59 -0.57
N ILE A 45 -15.41 -16.58 0.27
CA ILE A 45 -15.40 -15.75 1.49
C ILE A 45 -15.10 -14.30 1.10
N LYS A 46 -16.05 -13.40 1.37
CA LYS A 46 -15.92 -11.95 1.18
C LYS A 46 -15.53 -11.28 2.50
N THR A 47 -14.73 -10.22 2.43
CA THR A 47 -14.34 -9.39 3.57
C THR A 47 -14.18 -7.93 3.15
N ASP A 48 -14.47 -7.01 4.06
CA ASP A 48 -14.28 -5.55 3.95
C ASP A 48 -13.47 -4.97 5.13
N ASP A 49 -12.96 -5.85 6.00
CA ASP A 49 -12.20 -5.47 7.21
C ASP A 49 -10.68 -5.36 6.94
N GLU A 50 -9.88 -5.40 8.01
CA GLU A 50 -8.41 -5.47 7.98
C GLU A 50 -7.87 -6.52 6.99
N ARG A 51 -8.55 -7.68 6.90
CA ARG A 51 -8.19 -8.74 5.95
C ARG A 51 -8.24 -8.27 4.50
N ALA A 52 -9.16 -7.36 4.15
CA ALA A 52 -9.22 -6.76 2.83
C ALA A 52 -8.00 -5.86 2.56
N VAL A 53 -7.53 -5.12 3.58
CA VAL A 53 -6.32 -4.31 3.48
C VAL A 53 -5.09 -5.21 3.30
N ARG A 54 -4.95 -6.27 4.11
CA ARG A 54 -3.87 -7.26 3.95
C ARG A 54 -3.87 -7.87 2.55
N MET A 55 -5.05 -8.25 2.05
CA MET A 55 -5.22 -8.78 0.68
C MET A 55 -4.80 -7.77 -0.40
N TRP A 56 -5.08 -6.48 -0.19
CA TRP A 56 -4.67 -5.43 -1.11
C TRP A 56 -3.15 -5.25 -1.10
N ILE A 57 -2.53 -5.22 0.09
CA ILE A 57 -1.08 -5.14 0.26
C ILE A 57 -0.40 -6.27 -0.50
N GLU A 58 -0.80 -7.53 -0.24
CA GLU A 58 -0.26 -8.71 -0.93
C GLU A 58 -0.32 -8.57 -2.46
N LYS A 59 -1.49 -8.21 -3.00
CA LYS A 59 -1.66 -8.05 -4.45
C LYS A 59 -0.74 -6.98 -5.01
N VAL A 60 -0.61 -5.84 -4.34
CA VAL A 60 0.25 -4.74 -4.78
C VAL A 60 1.72 -5.17 -4.77
N LEU A 61 2.19 -5.76 -3.67
CA LEU A 61 3.59 -6.15 -3.52
C LEU A 61 3.99 -7.27 -4.49
N LEU A 62 3.08 -8.19 -4.79
CA LEU A 62 3.33 -9.29 -5.73
C LEU A 62 3.24 -8.86 -7.20
N THR A 63 2.52 -7.78 -7.49
CA THR A 63 2.31 -7.27 -8.85
C THR A 63 3.47 -6.41 -9.30
N GLU A 64 4.07 -6.77 -10.43
CA GLU A 64 5.10 -5.97 -11.07
C GLU A 64 4.45 -4.82 -11.86
N LYS A 65 4.90 -3.60 -11.57
CA LYS A 65 4.41 -2.38 -12.20
C LYS A 65 4.72 -2.37 -13.70
N TYR A 66 3.77 -1.87 -14.50
CA TYR A 66 3.82 -1.85 -15.97
C TYR A 66 3.86 -3.19 -16.71
N LYS A 67 3.97 -4.33 -16.01
CA LYS A 67 3.95 -5.65 -16.66
C LYS A 67 2.60 -5.96 -17.30
N TRP A 68 1.51 -5.67 -16.60
CA TRP A 68 0.16 -6.06 -17.01
C TRP A 68 -0.58 -4.90 -17.68
N ASN A 69 -1.09 -5.13 -18.89
CA ASN A 69 -1.78 -4.12 -19.70
C ASN A 69 -2.95 -3.46 -18.97
N ILE A 70 -3.69 -4.22 -18.15
CA ILE A 70 -4.83 -3.73 -17.35
C ILE A 70 -4.44 -2.63 -16.34
N TYR A 71 -3.15 -2.51 -16.00
CA TYR A 71 -2.65 -1.51 -15.06
C TYR A 71 -1.83 -0.41 -15.73
N LYS A 72 -1.47 -0.56 -17.02
CA LYS A 72 -0.56 0.38 -17.70
C LYS A 72 -1.12 1.81 -17.76
N TYR A 73 -2.43 1.95 -17.96
CA TYR A 73 -3.07 3.24 -18.20
C TYR A 73 -3.78 3.82 -16.96
N ASN A 74 -3.37 3.42 -15.75
CA ASN A 74 -4.01 3.88 -14.50
C ASN A 74 -3.59 5.29 -14.03
N GLY A 75 -3.01 6.11 -14.92
CA GLY A 75 -2.59 7.49 -14.61
C GLY A 75 -1.73 7.56 -13.34
N PRO A 76 -2.03 8.44 -12.36
CA PRO A 76 -1.28 8.54 -11.10
C PRO A 76 -1.48 7.32 -10.17
N ASN A 77 -2.55 6.55 -10.36
CA ASN A 77 -2.90 5.38 -9.55
C ASN A 77 -2.29 4.08 -10.10
N GLN A 78 -1.03 4.16 -10.55
CA GLN A 78 -0.30 2.98 -11.00
C GLN A 78 -0.25 1.91 -9.90
N TYR A 79 -0.58 0.69 -10.28
CA TYR A 79 -0.65 -0.47 -9.42
C TYR A 79 0.64 -1.31 -9.50
N GLY A 80 1.01 -1.96 -8.40
CA GLY A 80 2.22 -2.76 -8.31
C GLY A 80 3.47 -1.98 -7.92
N MET A 81 4.59 -2.71 -7.81
CA MET A 81 5.90 -2.17 -7.46
C MET A 81 6.95 -2.45 -8.55
N LYS A 82 8.06 -1.71 -8.52
CA LYS A 82 9.19 -1.82 -9.46
C LYS A 82 10.37 -2.63 -8.92
N TYR A 83 10.42 -2.91 -7.61
CA TYR A 83 11.57 -3.55 -6.97
C TYR A 83 12.05 -4.85 -7.65
N LYS A 84 11.16 -5.65 -8.25
CA LYS A 84 11.53 -6.88 -8.96
C LYS A 84 12.50 -6.62 -10.13
N ALA A 85 12.25 -5.55 -10.89
CA ALA A 85 13.15 -5.14 -11.96
C ALA A 85 14.50 -4.65 -11.40
N MET A 86 14.50 -3.99 -10.23
CA MET A 86 15.73 -3.55 -9.55
C MET A 86 16.57 -4.75 -9.07
N LEU A 87 15.92 -5.80 -8.53
CA LEU A 87 16.57 -7.04 -8.10
C LEU A 87 17.20 -7.83 -9.26
N LEU A 88 16.54 -7.84 -10.44
CA LEU A 88 16.95 -8.64 -11.59
C LEU A 88 17.97 -7.93 -12.50
N SER A 89 17.84 -6.62 -12.69
CA SER A 89 18.52 -5.91 -13.79
C SER A 89 19.74 -5.07 -13.35
N GLN A 90 19.86 -4.70 -12.08
CA GLN A 90 20.91 -3.76 -11.65
C GLN A 90 21.58 -4.22 -10.35
N ARG A 91 22.92 -4.34 -10.39
CA ARG A 91 23.79 -4.44 -9.19
C ARG A 91 23.78 -3.08 -8.47
N PHE A 92 22.67 -2.72 -7.85
CA PHE A 92 22.68 -1.63 -6.89
C PHE A 92 23.41 -2.07 -5.62
N PRO A 93 24.16 -1.16 -4.97
CA PRO A 93 24.57 -1.37 -3.60
C PRO A 93 23.34 -1.65 -2.73
N THR A 94 23.42 -2.65 -1.86
CA THR A 94 22.32 -3.07 -0.99
C THR A 94 21.64 -1.91 -0.23
N PRO A 95 22.37 -0.92 0.31
CA PRO A 95 21.73 0.23 0.98
C PRO A 95 20.85 1.07 0.05
N VAL A 96 21.24 1.22 -1.22
CA VAL A 96 20.46 1.96 -2.22
C VAL A 96 19.18 1.21 -2.55
N LEU A 97 19.27 -0.12 -2.71
CA LEU A 97 18.10 -0.98 -2.92
C LEU A 97 17.10 -0.85 -1.77
N TYR A 98 17.57 -0.87 -0.52
CA TYR A 98 16.69 -0.76 0.66
C TYR A 98 16.00 0.59 0.72
N SER A 99 16.74 1.68 0.54
CA SER A 99 16.18 3.04 0.56
C SER A 99 15.14 3.24 -0.55
N GLU A 100 15.42 2.79 -1.78
CA GLU A 100 14.47 2.90 -2.88
C GLU A 100 13.23 2.00 -2.70
N PHE A 101 13.42 0.79 -2.17
CA PHE A 101 12.31 -0.09 -1.83
C PHE A 101 11.42 0.52 -0.75
N GLU A 102 12.00 1.05 0.32
CA GLU A 102 11.27 1.68 1.42
C GLU A 102 10.49 2.92 0.95
N ARG A 103 11.12 3.75 0.10
CA ARG A 103 10.49 4.90 -0.53
C ARG A 103 9.29 4.49 -1.38
N GLU A 104 9.48 3.54 -2.31
CA GLU A 104 8.40 3.06 -3.18
C GLU A 104 7.28 2.41 -2.37
N LEU A 105 7.63 1.62 -1.35
CA LEU A 105 6.68 0.97 -0.45
C LEU A 105 5.81 2.02 0.26
N THR A 106 6.43 3.04 0.86
CA THR A 106 5.74 4.10 1.58
C THR A 106 4.82 4.92 0.66
N GLU A 107 5.29 5.31 -0.52
CA GLU A 107 4.48 6.00 -1.53
C GLU A 107 3.30 5.14 -1.99
N THR A 108 3.52 3.84 -2.13
CA THR A 108 2.50 2.91 -2.61
C THR A 108 1.42 2.67 -1.55
N MET A 109 1.80 2.50 -0.29
CA MET A 109 0.83 2.29 0.81
C MET A 109 -0.12 3.47 0.99
N LYS A 110 0.36 4.71 0.76
CA LYS A 110 -0.48 5.94 0.80
C LYS A 110 -1.61 5.95 -0.22
N LYS A 111 -1.55 5.13 -1.28
CA LYS A 111 -2.65 5.01 -2.26
C LYS A 111 -3.87 4.29 -1.70
N ASN A 112 -3.71 3.55 -0.61
CA ASN A 112 -4.81 2.86 0.03
C ASN A 112 -5.58 3.82 0.95
N LYS A 113 -6.91 3.92 0.78
CA LYS A 113 -7.73 4.86 1.56
C LYS A 113 -7.84 4.50 3.04
N GLN A 114 -7.55 3.27 3.43
CA GLN A 114 -7.68 2.78 4.81
C GLN A 114 -6.37 2.84 5.60
N ILE A 115 -5.23 2.94 4.91
CA ILE A 115 -3.90 3.02 5.52
C ILE A 115 -3.59 4.49 5.82
N ILE A 116 -3.16 4.78 7.04
CA ILE A 116 -2.58 6.07 7.42
C ILE A 116 -1.11 6.07 7.00
N GLU A 117 -0.36 5.06 7.47
CA GLU A 117 1.08 4.95 7.27
C GLU A 117 1.56 3.53 7.56
N ILE A 118 2.83 3.31 7.27
CA ILE A 118 3.58 2.13 7.68
C ILE A 118 4.76 2.56 8.55
N ARG A 119 5.15 1.72 9.52
CA ARG A 119 6.27 1.99 10.45
C ARG A 119 7.09 0.72 10.67
N ASN A 120 8.22 0.87 11.35
CA ASN A 120 9.07 -0.25 11.80
C ASN A 120 9.44 -1.19 10.63
N ILE A 121 9.89 -0.59 9.52
CA ILE A 121 10.21 -1.31 8.28
C ILE A 121 11.57 -2.00 8.45
N ASP A 122 11.58 -3.32 8.37
CA ASP A 122 12.77 -4.17 8.33
C ASP A 122 12.85 -4.87 6.97
N ILE A 123 13.98 -4.71 6.29
CA ILE A 123 14.22 -5.24 4.94
C ILE A 123 15.55 -5.98 4.94
N LYS A 124 15.53 -7.24 4.53
CA LYS A 124 16.72 -8.09 4.42
C LYS A 124 16.74 -8.81 3.08
N LEU A 125 17.82 -8.63 2.33
CA LEU A 125 18.06 -9.37 1.10
C LEU A 125 18.61 -10.77 1.45
N GLU A 126 17.79 -11.79 1.24
CA GLU A 126 18.18 -13.19 1.34
C GLU A 126 18.31 -13.77 -0.07
N LYS A 127 19.56 -13.97 -0.53
CA LYS A 127 19.89 -14.41 -1.89
C LYS A 127 19.33 -13.46 -2.97
N HIS A 128 18.13 -13.76 -3.47
CA HIS A 128 17.43 -13.02 -4.53
C HIS A 128 16.01 -12.59 -4.13
N THR A 129 15.68 -12.70 -2.84
CA THR A 129 14.37 -12.35 -2.29
C THR A 129 14.51 -11.33 -1.18
N LEU A 130 13.60 -10.38 -1.12
CA LEU A 130 13.52 -9.41 -0.04
C LEU A 130 12.60 -9.96 1.05
N LYS A 131 13.17 -10.31 2.19
CA LYS A 131 12.40 -10.54 3.41
C LYS A 131 12.03 -9.17 3.97
N THR A 132 10.75 -8.86 3.97
CA THR A 132 10.23 -7.55 4.36
C THR A 132 9.21 -7.71 5.48
N LYS A 133 9.36 -6.89 6.53
CA LYS A 133 8.44 -6.81 7.66
C LYS A 133 8.14 -5.36 7.99
N PHE A 134 6.88 -5.03 8.26
CA PHE A 134 6.48 -3.69 8.68
C PHE A 134 5.13 -3.72 9.41
N GLU A 135 4.90 -2.68 10.20
CA GLU A 135 3.62 -2.43 10.85
C GLU A 135 2.77 -1.50 10.01
N VAL A 136 1.49 -1.85 9.84
CA VAL A 136 0.50 -1.04 9.12
C VAL A 136 -0.42 -0.37 10.11
N VAL A 137 -0.58 0.94 10.00
CA VAL A 137 -1.51 1.71 10.83
C VAL A 137 -2.72 2.12 10.01
N LEU A 138 -3.91 1.72 10.46
CA LEU A 138 -5.17 1.99 9.80
C LEU A 138 -5.88 3.23 10.35
N LYS A 139 -6.78 3.81 9.55
CA LYS A 139 -7.59 4.98 9.93
C LYS A 139 -8.46 4.80 11.19
N ASN A 140 -8.78 3.57 11.54
CA ASN A 140 -9.52 3.23 12.75
C ASN A 140 -8.60 2.98 13.97
N PHE A 141 -7.34 3.40 13.90
CA PHE A 141 -6.30 3.21 14.91
C PHE A 141 -5.95 1.75 15.21
N LYS A 142 -6.46 0.79 14.43
CA LYS A 142 -5.97 -0.59 14.47
C LYS A 142 -4.61 -0.66 13.78
N THR A 143 -3.74 -1.52 14.31
CA THR A 143 -2.48 -1.85 13.69
C THR A 143 -2.38 -3.35 13.46
N PHE A 144 -1.64 -3.73 12.43
CA PHE A 144 -1.28 -5.12 12.21
C PHE A 144 0.11 -5.22 11.60
N GLU A 145 0.78 -6.33 11.89
CA GLU A 145 2.05 -6.65 11.29
C GLU A 145 1.86 -7.39 9.95
N TRP A 146 2.64 -6.97 8.96
CA TRP A 146 2.81 -7.66 7.70
C TRP A 146 4.26 -8.16 7.59
N GLU A 147 4.41 -9.42 7.21
CA GLU A 147 5.71 -10.05 6.92
C GLU A 147 5.56 -10.93 5.68
N GLY A 148 6.55 -10.88 4.78
CA GLY A 148 6.55 -11.69 3.58
C GLY A 148 7.89 -11.72 2.86
N TYR A 149 8.00 -12.66 1.93
CA TYR A 149 9.14 -12.81 1.00
C TYR A 149 8.72 -12.30 -0.38
N LEU A 150 9.48 -11.34 -0.91
CA LEU A 150 9.20 -10.61 -2.15
C LEU A 150 10.24 -10.87 -3.24
#